data_AF-A0A415D5A5-F1
#
_entry.id   AF-A0A415D5A5-F1
#
_cell.length_a   1.000
_cell.length_b   1.000
_cell.length_c   1.000
_cell.angle_alpha   90.00
_cell.angle_beta   90.00
_cell.angle_gamma   90.00
#
_symmetry.space_group_name_H-M   'P 1'
#
loop_
_entity.id
_entity.type
_entity.pdbx_description
1 polymer ?
#
loop_
_entity_poly.entity_id
_entity_poly.type
_entity_poly.pdbx_seq_one_letter_code
_entity_poly.pdbx_strand_id
1 'polypeptide(L)'
;MKIKGIGTIAKNKAMEILTAEGRKAVRSGDITTEELAEMYKLQKVKEACAIGTCTDSFNNSYKWVPDELKEDLTPDQLGRLTESFYECYGAGKNDV
;
A
#
# COMPACT_ATOMS: atom_id res chain seq x y z
N MET A 1 13.68 1.59 10.46
CA MET A 1 12.80 0.44 10.18
C MET A 1 13.13 -0.08 8.79
N LYS A 2 13.21 -1.40 8.62
CA LYS A 2 13.50 -2.02 7.32
C LYS A 2 12.19 -2.51 6.73
N ILE A 3 11.86 -2.07 5.52
CA ILE A 3 10.65 -2.47 4.80
C ILE A 3 11.10 -3.17 3.52
N LYS A 4 10.72 -4.44 3.34
CA LYS A 4 10.99 -5.17 2.10
C LYS A 4 10.35 -4.45 0.90
N GLY A 5 11.05 -4.43 -0.23
CA GLY A 5 10.63 -3.71 -1.44
C GLY A 5 10.82 -2.18 -1.40
N ILE A 6 11.23 -1.58 -0.27
CA ILE A 6 11.55 -0.14 -0.17
C ILE A 6 12.99 0.07 0.32
N GLY A 7 13.40 -0.64 1.37
CA GLY A 7 14.70 -0.47 2.03
C GLY A 7 14.56 0.03 3.47
N THR A 8 15.62 0.66 3.97
CA THR A 8 15.66 1.21 5.33
C THR A 8 15.18 2.65 5.33
N ILE A 9 14.20 2.95 6.19
CA ILE A 9 13.67 4.31 6.37
C ILE A 9 13.65 4.71 7.85
N ALA A 10 13.70 6.01 8.11
CA ALA A 10 13.56 6.56 9.45
C ALA A 10 12.10 6.45 9.93
N LYS A 11 11.89 6.10 11.20
CA LYS A 11 10.53 5.99 11.79
C LYS A 11 9.74 7.30 11.64
N ASN A 12 10.40 8.44 11.88
CA ASN A 12 9.79 9.76 11.72
C ASN A 12 9.33 10.03 10.28
N LYS A 13 10.08 9.55 9.27
CA LYS A 13 9.71 9.68 7.87
C LYS A 13 8.45 8.87 7.55
N ALA A 14 8.33 7.67 8.12
CA ALA A 14 7.13 6.85 7.94
C ALA A 14 5.89 7.48 8.59
N MET A 15 6.07 8.13 9.75
CA MET A 15 4.98 8.81 10.47
C MET A 15 4.43 10.07 9.75
N GLU A 16 5.12 10.60 8.74
CA GLU A 16 4.64 11.75 7.96
C GLU A 16 3.33 11.47 7.21
N ILE A 17 3.04 10.20 6.88
CA ILE A 17 1.79 9.81 6.20
C ILE A 17 0.58 9.84 7.14
N LEU A 18 0.80 9.87 8.45
CA LEU A 18 -0.25 9.73 9.45
C LEU A 18 -0.84 11.08 9.86
N THR A 19 -2.07 11.05 10.33
CA THR A 19 -2.69 12.18 11.05
C THR A 19 -2.01 12.41 12.41
N ALA A 20 -2.34 13.52 13.08
CA ALA A 20 -1.84 13.79 14.43
C ALA A 20 -2.19 12.67 15.43
N GLU A 21 -3.41 12.13 15.34
CA GLU A 21 -3.84 11.00 16.18
C GLU A 21 -3.11 9.71 15.83
N GLY A 22 -2.91 9.41 14.55
CA GLY A 22 -2.10 8.25 14.14
C GLY A 22 -0.66 8.34 14.67
N ARG A 23 -0.06 9.54 14.65
CA ARG A 23 1.27 9.75 15.24
C ARG A 23 1.30 9.53 16.75
N LYS A 24 0.23 9.87 17.48
CA LYS A 24 0.10 9.58 18.91
C LYS A 24 0.02 8.07 19.15
N ALA A 25 -0.80 7.35 18.38
CA ALA A 25 -0.96 5.89 18.46
C ALA A 25 0.38 5.14 18.27
N VAL A 26 1.23 5.59 17.33
CA VAL A 26 2.59 5.04 17.16
C VAL A 26 3.49 5.30 18.38
N ARG A 27 3.30 6.44 19.08
CA ARG A 27 4.11 6.83 20.24
C ARG A 27 3.64 6.15 21.52
N SER A 28 2.34 5.91 21.67
CA SER A 28 1.76 5.14 22.78
C SER A 28 2.02 3.64 22.64
N GLY A 29 2.32 3.16 21.43
CA GLY A 29 2.54 1.74 21.15
C GLY A 29 1.29 1.01 20.66
N ASP A 30 0.18 1.73 20.46
CA ASP A 30 -1.06 1.20 19.87
C ASP A 30 -0.88 0.85 18.38
N ILE A 31 0.08 1.47 17.71
CA ILE A 31 0.56 1.07 16.38
C ILE A 31 2.03 0.65 16.51
N THR A 32 2.29 -0.61 16.18
CA THR A 32 3.62 -1.20 16.17
C THR A 32 4.49 -0.63 15.05
N THR A 33 5.80 -0.90 15.10
CA THR A 33 6.71 -0.42 14.04
C THR A 33 6.47 -1.16 12.72
N GLU A 34 6.02 -2.41 12.82
CA GLU A 34 5.63 -3.31 11.74
C GLU A 34 4.36 -2.80 11.06
N GLU A 35 3.30 -2.51 11.82
CA GLU A 35 2.07 -1.92 11.27
C GLU A 35 2.33 -0.57 10.61
N LEU A 36 3.18 0.27 11.22
CA LEU A 36 3.62 1.53 10.59
C LEU A 36 4.35 1.28 9.25
N ALA A 37 5.14 0.21 9.16
CA ALA A 37 5.83 -0.16 7.92
C ALA A 37 4.85 -0.55 6.83
N GLU A 38 3.86 -1.37 7.17
CA GLU A 38 2.79 -1.80 6.26
C GLU A 38 1.96 -0.62 5.77
N MET A 39 1.54 0.27 6.68
CA MET A 39 0.82 1.50 6.33
C MET A 39 1.64 2.38 5.39
N TYR A 40 2.94 2.55 5.66
CA TYR A 40 3.83 3.32 4.80
C TYR A 40 3.98 2.69 3.42
N LYS A 41 4.19 1.37 3.35
CA LYS A 41 4.30 0.67 2.09
C LYS A 41 3.01 0.81 1.28
N LEU A 42 1.84 0.57 1.89
CA LEU A 42 0.54 0.72 1.25
C LEU A 42 0.34 2.14 0.70
N GLN A 43 0.72 3.17 1.45
CA GLN A 43 0.64 4.55 0.97
C GLN A 43 1.53 4.76 -0.26
N LYS A 44 2.74 4.19 -0.28
CA LYS A 44 3.62 4.24 -1.47
C LYS A 44 3.07 3.48 -2.66
N VAL A 45 2.38 2.36 -2.43
CA VAL A 45 1.68 1.64 -3.52
C VAL A 45 0.59 2.53 -4.12
N LYS A 46 -0.22 3.20 -3.29
CA LYS A 46 -1.26 4.13 -3.76
C LYS A 46 -0.67 5.30 -4.55
N GLU A 47 0.45 5.87 -4.11
CA GLU A 47 1.15 6.93 -4.85
C GLU A 47 1.67 6.46 -6.22
N ALA A 48 2.08 5.19 -6.33
CA ALA A 48 2.62 4.59 -7.56
C ALA A 48 1.54 3.99 -8.49
N CYS A 49 0.27 3.99 -8.07
CA CYS A 49 -0.84 3.35 -8.78
C CYS A 49 -1.78 4.41 -9.37
N ALA A 50 -2.09 4.33 -10.65
CA ALA A 50 -2.97 5.24 -11.38
C ALA A 50 -4.38 5.33 -10.75
N ILE A 51 -4.89 4.22 -10.22
CA ILE A 51 -6.18 4.18 -9.50
C ILE A 51 -6.03 4.36 -7.98
N GLY A 52 -4.83 4.69 -7.48
CA GLY A 52 -4.53 4.73 -6.05
C GLY A 52 -5.30 5.79 -5.25
N THR A 53 -5.82 6.83 -5.92
CA THR A 53 -6.73 7.83 -5.33
C THR A 53 -8.20 7.40 -5.37
N CYS A 54 -8.54 6.42 -6.21
CA CYS A 54 -9.87 5.82 -6.28
C CYS A 54 -9.98 4.67 -5.28
N THR A 55 -10.24 5.00 -4.01
CA THR A 55 -10.20 4.06 -2.87
C THR A 55 -10.90 2.73 -3.15
N ASP A 56 -12.11 2.74 -3.71
CA ASP A 56 -12.87 1.51 -3.94
C ASP A 56 -12.27 0.67 -5.07
N SER A 57 -11.89 1.28 -6.19
CA SER A 57 -11.23 0.59 -7.31
C SER A 57 -9.89 0.01 -6.89
N PHE A 58 -9.08 0.78 -6.17
CA PHE A 58 -7.80 0.35 -5.63
C PHE A 58 -7.98 -0.84 -4.69
N ASN A 59 -8.84 -0.72 -3.67
CA ASN A 59 -9.03 -1.77 -2.67
C ASN A 59 -9.60 -3.06 -3.30
N ASN A 60 -10.54 -2.93 -4.26
CA ASN A 60 -11.12 -4.08 -4.94
C ASN A 60 -10.13 -4.82 -5.85
N SER A 61 -9.05 -4.16 -6.26
CA SER A 61 -8.00 -4.76 -7.09
C SER A 61 -6.84 -5.25 -6.24
N TYR A 62 -6.36 -4.42 -5.31
CA TYR A 62 -5.23 -4.70 -4.42
C TYR A 62 -5.46 -5.89 -3.49
N LYS A 63 -6.73 -6.14 -3.08
CA LYS A 63 -7.09 -7.28 -2.23
C LYS A 63 -6.73 -8.64 -2.84
N TRP A 64 -6.62 -8.72 -4.17
CA TRP A 64 -6.28 -9.96 -4.89
C TRP A 64 -4.78 -10.24 -4.96
N VAL A 65 -3.93 -9.27 -4.59
CA VAL A 65 -2.49 -9.50 -4.48
C VAL A 65 -2.24 -10.39 -3.25
N PRO A 66 -1.56 -11.56 -3.39
CA PRO A 66 -1.15 -12.39 -2.26
C PRO A 66 -0.26 -11.63 -1.27
N ASP A 67 -0.39 -11.92 0.03
CA ASP A 67 0.34 -11.18 1.08
C ASP A 67 1.87 -11.35 0.97
N GLU A 68 2.34 -12.52 0.55
CA GLU A 68 3.76 -12.75 0.23
C GLU A 68 4.29 -11.77 -0.84
N LEU A 69 3.49 -11.50 -1.88
CA LEU A 69 3.86 -10.55 -2.92
C LEU A 69 3.76 -9.11 -2.40
N LYS A 70 2.78 -8.78 -1.56
CA LYS A 70 2.70 -7.47 -0.88
C LYS A 70 3.94 -7.22 -0.02
N GLU A 71 4.52 -8.26 0.59
CA GLU A 71 5.72 -8.13 1.40
C GLU A 71 6.98 -7.95 0.54
N ASP A 72 7.15 -8.74 -0.51
CA ASP A 72 8.43 -8.80 -1.24
C ASP A 72 8.57 -7.74 -2.35
N LEU A 73 7.48 -7.40 -3.04
CA LEU A 73 7.52 -6.51 -4.21
C LEU A 73 7.70 -5.04 -3.83
N THR A 74 8.26 -4.24 -4.75
CA THR A 74 8.35 -2.79 -4.58
C THR A 74 6.98 -2.11 -4.72
N PRO A 75 6.79 -0.89 -4.18
CA PRO A 75 5.53 -0.15 -4.36
C PRO A 75 5.12 0.01 -5.82
N ASP A 76 6.08 0.24 -6.71
CA ASP A 76 5.89 0.37 -8.16
C ASP A 76 5.38 -0.93 -8.80
N GLN A 77 5.97 -2.07 -8.43
CA GLN A 77 5.53 -3.38 -8.90
C GLN A 77 4.12 -3.71 -8.42
N LEU A 78 3.83 -3.41 -7.16
CA LEU A 78 2.50 -3.59 -6.58
C LEU A 78 1.46 -2.67 -7.23
N GLY A 79 1.82 -1.42 -7.54
CA GLY A 79 0.96 -0.48 -8.26
C GLY A 79 0.53 -1.04 -9.63
N ARG A 80 1.51 -1.48 -10.44
CA ARG A 80 1.25 -2.08 -11.76
C ARG A 80 0.45 -3.37 -11.70
N LEU A 81 0.72 -4.21 -10.70
CA LEU A 81 -0.06 -5.45 -10.50
C LEU A 81 -1.51 -5.13 -10.12
N THR A 82 -1.72 -4.11 -9.30
CA THR A 82 -3.05 -3.63 -8.93
C THR A 82 -3.81 -3.09 -10.14
N GLU A 83 -3.15 -2.32 -11.01
CA GLU A 83 -3.71 -1.83 -12.27
C GLU A 83 -4.07 -2.98 -13.20
N SER A 84 -3.19 -3.99 -13.31
CA SER A 84 -3.46 -5.17 -14.14
C SER A 84 -4.73 -5.90 -13.69
N PHE A 85 -4.95 -6.07 -12.38
CA PHE A 85 -6.19 -6.65 -11.87
C PHE A 85 -7.43 -5.79 -12.19
N TYR A 86 -7.30 -4.47 -12.07
CA TYR A 86 -8.37 -3.54 -12.42
C TYR A 86 -8.74 -3.62 -13.91
N GLU A 87 -7.74 -3.62 -14.79
CA GLU A 87 -7.90 -3.73 -16.24
C GLU A 87 -8.48 -5.08 -16.65
N CYS A 88 -7.98 -6.18 -16.09
CA CYS A 88 -8.52 -7.53 -16.36
C CYS A 88 -10.00 -7.64 -16.00
N TYR A 89 -10.41 -7.10 -14.85
CA TYR A 89 -11.82 -7.06 -14.48
C TYR A 89 -12.65 -6.20 -15.44
N GLY A 90 -12.13 -5.03 -15.82
CA GLY A 90 -12.79 -4.14 -16.78
C GLY A 90 -12.97 -4.79 -18.16
N ALA A 91 -11.94 -5.45 -18.68
CA ALA A 91 -11.99 -6.19 -19.93
C ALA A 91 -13.06 -7.30 -19.89
N GLY A 92 -13.05 -8.15 -18.86
CA GLY A 92 -14.03 -9.24 -18.73
C GLY A 92 -15.46 -8.76 -18.51
N LYS A 93 -15.68 -7.62 -17.84
CA LYS A 93 -17.02 -7.06 -17.65
C LYS A 93 -17.61 -6.46 -18.94
N ASN A 94 -16.75 -5.90 -19.80
CA ASN A 94 -17.16 -5.21 -21.02
C ASN A 94 -17.13 -6.10 -22.27
N ASP A 95 -16.82 -7.39 -22.13
CA ASP A 95 -16.79 -8.39 -23.21
C ASP A 95 -18.21 -8.91 -23.57
N VAL A 96 -19.20 -8.01 -23.67
CA VAL A 96 -20.63 -8.32 -23.89
C VAL A 96 -21.19 -7.54 -25.08
#